data_AF-A0AAE6T9Z3-F1
#
_entry.id   AF-A0AAE6T9Z3-F1
#
_cell.length_a   1.000
_cell.length_b   1.000
_cell.length_c   1.000
_cell.angle_alpha   90.00
_cell.angle_beta   90.00
_cell.angle_gamma   90.00
#
_symmetry.space_group_name_H-M   'P 1'
#
loop_
_entity.id
_entity.type
_entity.pdbx_description
1 polymer ?
#
loop_
_entity_poly.entity_id
_entity_poly.type
_entity_poly.pdbx_seq_one_letter_code
_entity_poly.pdbx_strand_id
1 'polypeptide(L)'
;MNVEEKALSTFRTEPWRHNCAQAVCAALGREDLLEAVSACGTGRAPDGVCGALYGALLCTPVQSREELKRRFVEKLGYSHCRELKKEGCVPCRDCVASAAFMAFDLQE
;
A
#
# COMPACT_ATOMS: atom_id res chain seq x y z
N MET A 1 15.57 -8.63 -6.44
CA MET A 1 14.52 -7.60 -6.43
C MET A 1 14.00 -7.51 -5.01
N ASN A 2 14.05 -6.35 -4.39
CA ASN A 2 13.47 -6.15 -3.06
C ASN A 2 11.94 -5.99 -3.15
N VAL A 3 11.25 -5.95 -2.01
CA VAL A 3 9.78 -5.88 -1.98
C VAL A 3 9.23 -4.60 -2.61
N GLU A 4 9.95 -3.49 -2.52
CA GLU A 4 9.57 -2.19 -3.09
C GLU A 4 9.59 -2.25 -4.62
N GLU A 5 10.69 -2.76 -5.19
CA GLU A 5 10.85 -2.96 -6.63
C GLU A 5 9.78 -3.94 -7.16
N LYS A 6 9.45 -4.99 -6.41
CA LYS A 6 8.38 -5.94 -6.77
C LYS A 6 7.01 -5.26 -6.78
N ALA A 7 6.72 -4.40 -5.80
CA ALA A 7 5.47 -3.64 -5.79
C ALA A 7 5.38 -2.66 -6.97
N LEU A 8 6.46 -1.92 -7.22
CA LEU A 8 6.51 -0.91 -8.29
C LEU A 8 6.50 -1.52 -9.70
N SER A 9 7.02 -2.75 -9.88
CA SER A 9 7.02 -3.41 -11.18
C SER A 9 5.62 -3.83 -11.65
N THR A 10 4.66 -4.02 -10.73
CA THR A 10 3.26 -4.35 -11.08
C THR A 10 2.32 -3.13 -11.02
N PHE A 11 2.69 -2.09 -10.27
CA PHE A 11 1.88 -0.89 -10.09
C PHE A 11 1.73 -0.09 -11.39
N ARG A 12 0.51 -0.09 -11.96
CA ARG A 12 0.16 0.60 -13.22
C ARG A 12 1.04 0.22 -14.42
N THR A 13 1.72 -0.92 -14.36
CA THR A 13 2.64 -1.43 -15.39
C THR A 13 2.04 -2.68 -16.01
N GLU A 14 2.19 -2.86 -17.33
CA GLU A 14 1.72 -4.07 -18.02
C GLU A 14 2.52 -5.32 -17.61
N PRO A 15 1.90 -6.52 -17.64
CA PRO A 15 0.50 -6.81 -17.98
C PRO A 15 -0.50 -6.55 -16.84
N TRP A 16 -0.04 -6.34 -15.60
CA TRP A 16 -0.92 -6.35 -14.41
C TRP A 16 -1.78 -5.09 -14.24
N ARG A 17 -1.18 -3.92 -14.46
CA ARG A 17 -1.79 -2.60 -14.25
C ARG A 17 -2.43 -2.45 -12.85
N HIS A 18 -1.81 -3.04 -11.83
CA HIS A 18 -2.34 -3.05 -10.46
C HIS A 18 -2.57 -1.63 -9.92
N ASN A 19 -3.64 -1.49 -9.14
CA ASN A 19 -3.84 -0.31 -8.30
C ASN A 19 -2.88 -0.32 -7.08
N CYS A 20 -2.93 0.71 -6.22
CA CYS A 20 -2.03 0.82 -5.07
C CYS A 20 -2.11 -0.38 -4.11
N ALA A 21 -3.33 -0.83 -3.79
CA ALA A 21 -3.54 -1.95 -2.86
C ALA A 21 -3.11 -3.27 -3.48
N GLN A 22 -3.51 -3.52 -4.73
CA GLN A 22 -3.13 -4.71 -5.49
C GLN A 22 -1.61 -4.86 -5.62
N ALA A 23 -0.90 -3.77 -5.93
CA ALA A 23 0.56 -3.80 -6.06
C ALA A 23 1.25 -4.21 -4.76
N VAL A 24 0.78 -3.72 -3.61
CA VAL A 24 1.31 -4.09 -2.29
C VAL A 24 0.98 -5.55 -1.96
N CYS A 25 -0.26 -5.99 -2.15
CA CYS A 25 -0.63 -7.39 -1.91
C CYS A 25 0.18 -8.37 -2.79
N ALA A 26 0.33 -8.07 -4.08
CA ALA A 26 1.12 -8.90 -5.00
C ALA A 26 2.62 -8.95 -4.59
N ALA A 27 3.17 -7.83 -4.14
CA ALA A 27 4.55 -7.80 -3.66
C ALA A 27 4.77 -8.71 -2.45
N LEU A 28 3.82 -8.70 -1.51
CA LEU A 28 3.83 -9.48 -0.27
C LEU A 28 3.35 -10.94 -0.44
N GLY A 29 3.11 -11.39 -1.68
CA GLY A 29 2.69 -12.78 -1.94
C GLY A 29 1.25 -13.09 -1.48
N ARG A 30 0.39 -12.06 -1.46
CA ARG A 30 -1.03 -12.15 -1.12
C ARG A 30 -1.92 -11.97 -2.34
N GLU A 31 -1.63 -12.74 -3.39
CA GLU A 31 -2.42 -12.75 -4.62
C GLU A 31 -3.89 -13.12 -4.38
N ASP A 32 -4.18 -13.86 -3.30
CA ASP A 32 -5.53 -14.19 -2.83
C ASP A 32 -6.39 -12.95 -2.52
N LEU A 33 -5.77 -11.80 -2.24
CA LEU A 33 -6.46 -10.56 -1.90
C LEU A 33 -6.74 -9.66 -3.11
N LEU A 34 -6.15 -9.92 -4.29
CA LEU A 34 -6.14 -8.95 -5.40
C LEU A 34 -7.53 -8.58 -5.91
N GLU A 35 -8.45 -9.55 -5.93
CA GLU A 35 -9.83 -9.31 -6.35
C GLU A 35 -10.58 -8.46 -5.31
N ALA A 36 -10.39 -8.76 -4.02
CA ALA A 36 -11.02 -8.04 -2.91
C ALA A 36 -10.58 -6.56 -2.85
N VAL A 37 -9.35 -6.26 -3.27
CA VAL A 37 -8.81 -4.88 -3.27
C VAL A 37 -8.83 -4.21 -4.65
N SER A 38 -9.43 -4.83 -5.67
CA SER A 38 -9.49 -4.31 -7.05
C SER A 38 -10.15 -2.92 -7.13
N ALA A 39 -11.15 -2.67 -6.28
CA ALA A 39 -11.85 -1.39 -6.19
C ALA A 39 -11.12 -0.32 -5.34
N CYS A 40 -10.09 -0.70 -4.56
CA CYS A 40 -9.45 0.17 -3.56
C CYS A 40 -8.44 1.20 -4.13
N GLY A 41 -8.44 1.40 -5.45
CA GLY A 41 -7.61 2.42 -6.12
C GLY A 41 -8.19 3.83 -6.03
N THR A 42 -7.33 4.84 -6.14
CA THR A 42 -7.73 6.27 -6.27
C THR A 42 -8.55 6.79 -5.07
N GLY A 43 -8.18 6.36 -3.86
CA GLY A 43 -8.84 6.81 -2.62
C GLY A 43 -10.19 6.16 -2.33
N ARG A 44 -10.49 5.03 -2.97
CA ARG A 44 -11.71 4.23 -2.76
C ARG A 44 -11.53 3.07 -1.77
N ALA A 45 -10.39 2.99 -1.09
CA ALA A 45 -10.28 2.08 0.05
C ALA A 45 -11.25 2.54 1.17
N PRO A 46 -11.64 1.65 2.09
CA PRO A 46 -12.50 2.00 3.22
C PRO A 46 -12.03 3.28 3.94
N ASP A 47 -13.00 4.11 4.31
CA ASP A 47 -12.80 5.43 4.94
C ASP A 47 -11.92 6.42 4.15
N GLY A 48 -11.61 6.15 2.88
CA GLY A 48 -10.75 7.00 2.05
C GLY A 48 -9.25 6.84 2.35
N VAL A 49 -8.88 5.79 3.09
CA VAL A 49 -7.49 5.44 3.40
C VAL A 49 -6.67 5.26 2.11
N CYS A 50 -5.37 5.52 2.17
CA CYS A 50 -4.47 5.21 1.07
C CYS A 50 -4.55 3.73 0.69
N GLY A 51 -4.80 3.43 -0.59
CA GLY A 51 -4.90 2.04 -1.05
C GLY A 51 -3.64 1.21 -0.77
N ALA A 52 -2.44 1.81 -0.84
CA ALA A 52 -1.20 1.12 -0.50
C ALA A 52 -1.15 0.73 0.99
N LEU A 53 -1.51 1.66 1.89
CA LEU A 53 -1.61 1.40 3.32
C LEU A 53 -2.68 0.33 3.61
N TYR A 54 -3.85 0.43 2.97
CA TYR A 54 -4.92 -0.55 3.14
C TYR A 54 -4.48 -1.97 2.71
N GLY A 55 -3.82 -2.12 1.56
CA GLY A 55 -3.26 -3.40 1.12
C GLY A 55 -2.24 -3.97 2.10
N ALA A 56 -1.32 -3.12 2.59
CA ALA A 56 -0.35 -3.48 3.61
C ALA A 56 -1.02 -3.98 4.91
N LEU A 57 -2.02 -3.26 5.42
CA LEU A 57 -2.75 -3.65 6.63
C LEU A 57 -3.43 -5.02 6.49
N LEU A 58 -3.96 -5.37 5.32
CA LEU A 58 -4.54 -6.70 5.07
C LEU A 58 -3.48 -7.82 5.03
N CYS A 59 -2.25 -7.50 4.64
CA CYS A 59 -1.13 -8.44 4.58
C CYS A 59 -0.41 -8.59 5.93
N THR A 60 -0.55 -7.62 6.83
CA THR A 60 0.13 -7.57 8.12
C THR A 60 -0.74 -8.20 9.24
N PRO A 61 -0.13 -8.99 10.16
CA PRO A 61 -0.81 -9.53 11.34
C PRO A 61 -1.46 -8.42 12.18
N VAL A 62 -2.62 -8.72 12.79
CA VAL A 62 -3.45 -7.73 13.48
C VAL A 62 -2.66 -6.96 14.54
N GLN A 63 -1.79 -7.62 15.29
CA GLN A 63 -0.95 -7.02 16.33
C GLN A 63 0.05 -5.98 15.82
N SER A 64 0.46 -6.05 14.56
CA SER A 64 1.46 -5.14 13.96
C SER A 64 0.83 -4.02 13.12
N ARG A 65 -0.49 -4.03 12.94
CA ARG A 65 -1.19 -3.06 12.07
C ARG A 65 -1.11 -1.62 12.56
N GLU A 66 -1.23 -1.41 13.87
CA GLU A 66 -1.12 -0.07 14.45
C GLU A 66 0.29 0.49 14.28
N GLU A 67 1.33 -0.34 14.48
CA GLU A 67 2.71 0.07 14.24
C GLU A 67 2.96 0.37 12.75
N LEU A 68 2.43 -0.44 11.84
CA LEU A 68 2.50 -0.18 10.41
C LEU A 68 1.89 1.17 10.05
N LYS A 69 0.68 1.45 10.56
CA LYS A 69 -0.02 2.71 10.33
C LYS A 69 0.76 3.88 10.91
N ARG A 70 1.31 3.73 12.12
CA ARG A 70 2.15 4.74 12.78
C ARG A 70 3.38 5.06 11.92
N ARG A 71 4.14 4.06 11.48
CA ARG A 71 5.32 4.24 10.61
C ARG A 71 4.96 4.89 9.27
N PHE A 72 3.83 4.51 8.68
CA PHE A 72 3.37 5.10 7.43
C PHE A 72 3.08 6.59 7.57
N VAL A 73 2.36 6.98 8.63
CA VAL A 73 2.06 8.38 8.94
C VAL A 73 3.32 9.15 9.35
N GLU A 74 4.22 8.57 10.14
CA GLU A 74 5.49 9.20 10.52
C GLU A 74 6.35 9.53 9.29
N LYS A 75 6.38 8.62 8.31
CA LYS A 75 7.15 8.81 7.07
C LYS A 75 6.48 9.75 6.06
N LEU A 76 5.17 9.64 5.87
CA LEU A 76 4.45 10.30 4.76
C LEU A 76 3.48 11.41 5.21
N GLY A 77 3.36 11.63 6.52
CA GLY A 77 2.54 12.67 7.14
C GLY A 77 1.05 12.33 7.29
N TYR A 78 0.49 11.52 6.39
CA TYR A 78 -0.96 11.27 6.33
C TYR A 78 -1.30 9.80 6.05
N SER A 79 -2.54 9.41 6.36
CA SER A 79 -3.05 8.06 6.07
C SER A 79 -4.13 8.04 4.98
N HIS A 80 -4.84 9.14 4.74
CA HIS A 80 -5.87 9.21 3.70
C HIS A 80 -5.29 9.62 2.35
N CYS A 81 -5.82 9.01 1.28
CA CYS A 81 -5.32 9.24 -0.07
C CYS A 81 -5.42 10.72 -0.48
N ARG A 82 -6.52 11.38 -0.11
CA ARG A 82 -6.76 12.79 -0.44
C ARG A 82 -5.73 13.71 0.21
N GLU A 83 -5.41 13.49 1.48
CA GLU A 83 -4.44 14.32 2.23
C GLU A 83 -3.02 14.13 1.70
N LEU A 84 -2.62 12.87 1.48
CA LEU A 84 -1.34 12.53 0.84
C LEU A 84 -1.18 13.23 -0.50
N LYS A 85 -2.24 13.27 -1.32
CA LYS A 85 -2.22 13.88 -2.66
C LYS A 85 -2.27 15.41 -2.64
N LYS A 86 -3.08 16.01 -1.75
CA LYS A 86 -3.34 17.46 -1.75
C LYS A 86 -2.40 18.23 -0.84
N GLU A 87 -2.25 17.79 0.40
CA GLU A 87 -1.47 18.48 1.42
C GLU A 87 -0.01 18.01 1.41
N GLY A 88 0.19 16.69 1.32
CA GLY A 88 1.53 16.09 1.35
C GLY A 88 2.25 16.07 0.00
N CYS A 89 1.54 16.35 -1.11
CA CYS A 89 2.07 16.21 -2.49
C CYS A 89 2.74 14.85 -2.78
N VAL A 90 2.38 13.80 -2.04
CA VAL A 90 3.01 12.48 -2.10
C VAL A 90 2.54 11.73 -3.37
N PRO A 91 3.45 11.23 -4.22
CA PRO A 91 3.07 10.42 -5.36
C PRO A 91 2.68 9.00 -4.91
N CYS A 92 1.73 8.37 -5.62
CA CYS A 92 1.28 7.03 -5.24
C CYS A 92 2.40 5.97 -5.26
N ARG A 93 3.44 6.17 -6.06
CA ARG A 93 4.62 5.28 -6.10
C ARG A 93 5.32 5.23 -4.75
N ASP A 94 5.49 6.36 -4.09
CA ASP A 94 6.16 6.44 -2.77
C ASP A 94 5.31 5.79 -1.68
N CYS A 95 3.98 5.95 -1.76
CA CYS A 95 3.04 5.23 -0.90
C CYS A 95 3.15 3.71 -1.08
N VAL A 96 3.21 3.23 -2.34
CA VAL A 96 3.31 1.80 -2.67
C VAL A 96 4.62 1.22 -2.17
N ALA A 97 5.75 1.86 -2.47
CA ALA A 97 7.06 1.41 -2.00
C ALA A 97 7.14 1.40 -0.46
N SER A 98 6.76 2.51 0.19
CA SER A 98 6.83 2.62 1.65
C SER A 98 5.91 1.62 2.37
N ALA A 99 4.67 1.44 1.91
CA ALA A 99 3.76 0.48 2.51
C ALA A 99 4.23 -0.96 2.33
N ALA A 100 4.75 -1.31 1.15
CA ALA A 100 5.29 -2.66 0.88
C ALA A 100 6.51 -2.96 1.77
N PHE A 101 7.46 -2.01 1.88
CA PHE A 101 8.62 -2.15 2.74
C PHE A 101 8.22 -2.31 4.22
N MET A 102 7.38 -1.41 4.76
CA MET A 102 6.98 -1.47 6.18
C MET A 102 6.21 -2.74 6.51
N ALA A 103 5.35 -3.20 5.61
CA ALA A 103 4.61 -4.45 5.80
C ALA A 103 5.53 -5.66 5.83
N PHE A 104 6.52 -5.70 4.94
CA PHE A 104 7.51 -6.76 4.86
C PHE A 104 8.43 -6.76 6.11
N ASP A 105 8.91 -5.59 6.53
CA ASP A 105 9.76 -5.42 7.71
C ASP A 105 9.07 -5.84 9.02
N LEU A 106 7.73 -5.72 9.10
CA LEU A 106 6.93 -6.13 10.26
C LEU A 106 6.49 -7.60 10.25
N GLN A 107 6.88 -8.37 9.22
CA GLN A 107 6.63 -9.82 9.12
C GLN A 107 7.83 -10.66 9.58
N GLU A 108 9.03 -10.06 9.67
CA GLU A 108 10.26 -10.67 10.21
C GLU A 108 10.36 -10.46 11.73
#